data_AF-A0A947TJ93-F1
#
_entry.id   AF-A0A947TJ93-F1
#
_cell.length_a   1.000
_cell.length_b   1.000
_cell.length_c   1.000
_cell.angle_alpha   90.00
_cell.angle_beta   90.00
_cell.angle_gamma   90.00
#
_symmetry.space_group_name_H-M   'P 1'
#
loop_
_entity.id
_entity.type
_entity.pdbx_description
1 polymer ?
#
loop_
_entity_poly.entity_id
_entity_poly.type
_entity_poly.pdbx_seq_one_letter_code
_entity_poly.pdbx_strand_id
1 'polypeptide(L)'
;MRNLTLGLGTAALLIGILIAGFVSRRATHQARQLAAQAMYDPLTGLANRSLLHDRLEHEIERSKRAHTSFGVVLMDLDRFKEVNDTLGHEVGDKLLREVGRRFKEAVRAEDTVARLGGDEYVVLVHDLDRKGIPAIANKLLAALDKPFHWQNQGIDLGASLGVSLYPSQCRDASELLRCADIAMYVAKRAGKGYAVYAPDQVHTNRHDLSLKSELRAAIQADQLCLYYQPQIDHHSQRVIGVEALVRWNHPQRGFLAPDQFIPLAEDAGLIGPLTHWVLRTALAQLMILQRQAHVLTMAVNLSARNLHDMELPASISPACREWRRPTRPHPRNHRERGHGQPQRRPRHPHRTRPHGGDALDR
;
A
#
# COMPACT_ATOMS: atom_id res chain seq x y z
N MET A 1 -23.84 -31.44 78.76
CA MET A 1 -23.63 -32.06 77.43
C MET A 1 -24.52 -31.47 76.33
N ARG A 2 -25.83 -31.23 76.56
CA ARG A 2 -26.76 -30.71 75.53
C ARG A 2 -26.42 -29.33 74.93
N ASN A 3 -25.87 -28.41 75.72
CA ASN A 3 -25.51 -27.07 75.21
C ASN A 3 -24.23 -27.08 74.35
N LEU A 4 -23.33 -28.05 74.57
CA LEU A 4 -22.08 -28.16 73.82
C LEU A 4 -22.32 -28.70 72.39
N THR A 5 -23.23 -29.67 72.25
CA THR A 5 -23.60 -30.26 70.96
C THR A 5 -24.39 -29.29 70.09
N LEU A 6 -25.27 -28.48 70.69
CA LEU A 6 -25.95 -27.39 69.99
C LEU A 6 -24.97 -26.32 69.50
N GLY A 7 -23.98 -25.92 70.33
CA GLY A 7 -22.95 -24.95 69.95
C GLY A 7 -22.01 -25.43 68.83
N LEU A 8 -21.68 -26.73 68.81
CA LEU A 8 -20.89 -27.34 67.74
C LEU A 8 -21.68 -27.42 66.42
N GLY A 9 -22.97 -27.73 66.48
CA GLY A 9 -23.84 -27.78 65.30
C GLY A 9 -24.05 -26.40 64.66
N THR A 10 -24.23 -25.35 65.46
CA THR A 10 -24.37 -23.98 64.95
C THR A 10 -23.06 -23.44 64.38
N ALA A 11 -21.91 -23.73 65.02
CA ALA A 11 -20.60 -23.36 64.49
C ALA A 11 -20.31 -24.05 63.15
N ALA A 12 -20.61 -25.35 63.02
CA ALA A 12 -20.46 -26.08 61.77
C ALA A 12 -21.34 -25.52 60.64
N LEU A 13 -22.59 -25.14 60.97
CA LEU A 13 -23.50 -24.50 60.01
C LEU A 13 -22.98 -23.14 59.53
N LEU A 14 -22.50 -22.30 60.46
CA LEU A 14 -21.94 -20.98 60.14
C LEU A 14 -20.68 -21.10 59.28
N ILE A 15 -19.79 -22.05 59.60
CA ILE A 15 -18.60 -22.34 58.79
C ILE A 15 -19.01 -22.82 57.40
N GLY A 16 -20.01 -23.70 57.29
CA GLY A 16 -20.55 -24.14 56.01
C GLY A 16 -21.09 -23.01 55.15
N ILE A 17 -21.84 -22.07 55.75
CA ILE A 17 -22.37 -20.88 55.06
C ILE A 17 -21.23 -19.96 54.60
N LEU A 18 -20.21 -19.75 55.43
CA LEU A 18 -19.04 -18.92 55.08
C LEU A 18 -18.22 -19.54 53.93
N ILE A 19 -17.99 -20.85 53.96
CA ILE A 19 -17.30 -21.58 52.88
C ILE A 19 -18.11 -21.52 51.59
N ALA A 20 -19.43 -21.77 51.65
CA ALA A 20 -20.31 -21.69 50.47
C ALA A 20 -20.34 -20.27 49.89
N GLY A 21 -20.41 -19.25 50.73
CA GLY A 21 -20.35 -17.85 50.31
C GLY A 21 -19.01 -17.48 49.67
N PHE A 22 -17.89 -17.95 50.23
CA PHE A 22 -16.55 -17.74 49.68
C PHE A 22 -16.36 -18.44 48.33
N VAL A 23 -16.76 -19.71 48.21
CA VAL A 23 -16.70 -20.49 46.96
C VAL A 23 -17.59 -19.86 45.89
N SER A 24 -18.81 -19.46 46.23
CA SER A 24 -19.73 -18.79 45.30
C SER A 24 -19.17 -17.45 44.81
N ARG A 25 -18.62 -16.61 45.70
CA ARG A 25 -17.94 -15.36 45.33
C ARG A 25 -16.74 -15.60 44.43
N ARG A 26 -15.95 -16.64 44.69
CA ARG A 26 -14.77 -16.98 43.89
C ARG A 26 -15.15 -17.51 42.51
N ALA A 27 -16.16 -18.39 42.44
CA ALA A 27 -16.69 -18.91 41.18
C ALA A 27 -17.31 -17.81 40.32
N THR A 28 -18.07 -16.89 40.92
CA THR A 28 -18.63 -15.73 40.20
C THR A 28 -17.55 -14.74 39.76
N HIS A 29 -16.51 -14.50 40.56
CA HIS A 29 -15.36 -13.70 40.12
C HIS A 29 -14.58 -14.34 38.97
N GLN A 30 -14.31 -15.65 39.05
CA GLN A 30 -13.63 -16.38 37.97
C GLN A 30 -14.48 -16.43 36.71
N ALA A 31 -15.80 -16.65 36.81
CA ALA A 31 -16.70 -16.60 35.68
C ALA A 31 -16.76 -15.21 35.04
N ARG A 32 -16.75 -14.13 35.84
CA ARG A 32 -16.66 -12.75 35.33
C ARG A 32 -15.32 -12.46 34.66
N GLN A 33 -14.21 -12.95 35.20
CA GLN A 33 -12.88 -12.80 34.59
C GLN A 33 -12.77 -13.58 33.27
N LEU A 34 -13.29 -14.81 33.22
CA LEU A 34 -13.37 -15.62 32.00
C LEU A 34 -14.28 -14.98 30.95
N ALA A 35 -15.44 -14.46 31.35
CA ALA A 35 -16.33 -13.73 30.46
C ALA A 35 -15.70 -12.41 29.96
N ALA A 36 -14.97 -11.69 30.81
CA ALA A 36 -14.24 -10.50 30.42
C ALA A 36 -13.09 -10.83 29.43
N GLN A 37 -12.35 -11.91 29.65
CA GLN A 37 -11.33 -12.38 28.70
C GLN A 37 -11.93 -12.82 27.36
N ALA A 38 -13.17 -13.32 27.36
CA ALA A 38 -13.88 -13.68 26.14
C ALA A 38 -14.40 -12.47 25.35
N MET A 39 -14.57 -11.30 25.98
CA MET A 39 -15.27 -10.13 25.40
C MET A 39 -14.39 -8.90 25.19
N TYR A 40 -13.22 -8.83 25.82
CA TYR A 40 -12.32 -7.68 25.73
C TYR A 40 -10.93 -8.07 25.20
N ASP A 41 -10.29 -7.16 24.48
CA ASP A 41 -8.91 -7.29 24.04
C ASP A 41 -7.98 -7.14 25.25
N PRO A 42 -7.10 -8.11 25.55
CA PRO A 42 -6.28 -8.10 26.76
C PRO A 42 -5.22 -6.99 26.77
N LEU A 43 -4.80 -6.49 25.60
CA LEU A 43 -3.78 -5.44 25.52
C LEU A 43 -4.37 -4.06 25.81
N THR A 44 -5.50 -3.74 25.18
CA THR A 44 -6.09 -2.39 25.19
C THR A 44 -7.28 -2.25 26.13
N GLY A 45 -7.90 -3.35 26.56
CA GLY A 45 -9.14 -3.34 27.34
C GLY A 45 -10.38 -2.90 26.56
N LEU A 46 -10.26 -2.74 25.23
CA LEU A 46 -11.38 -2.45 24.34
C LEU A 46 -12.23 -3.68 24.07
N ALA A 47 -13.40 -3.49 23.46
CA ALA A 47 -14.19 -4.63 22.98
C ALA A 47 -13.34 -5.46 21.99
N ASN A 48 -13.44 -6.79 22.07
CA ASN A 48 -12.85 -7.66 21.06
C ASN A 48 -13.85 -7.96 19.95
N ARG A 49 -13.46 -8.82 19.00
CA ARG A 49 -14.30 -9.25 17.88
C ARG A 49 -15.66 -9.83 18.33
N SER A 50 -15.69 -10.61 19.40
CA SER A 50 -16.91 -11.24 19.90
C SER A 50 -17.89 -10.21 20.47
N LEU A 51 -17.42 -9.30 21.32
CA LEU A 51 -18.27 -8.25 21.88
C LEU A 51 -18.73 -7.24 20.83
N LEU A 52 -17.88 -6.90 19.86
CA LEU A 52 -18.28 -6.06 18.74
C LEU A 52 -19.42 -6.69 17.93
N HIS A 53 -19.32 -7.98 17.63
CA HIS A 53 -20.34 -8.69 16.87
C HIS A 53 -21.68 -8.73 17.61
N ASP A 54 -21.67 -9.03 18.91
CA ASP A 54 -22.86 -8.98 19.76
C ASP A 54 -23.52 -7.59 19.75
N ARG A 55 -22.73 -6.51 19.86
CA ARG A 55 -23.24 -5.14 19.80
C ARG A 55 -23.80 -4.76 18.43
N LEU A 56 -23.17 -5.22 17.35
CA LEU A 56 -23.69 -5.00 15.99
C LEU A 56 -25.05 -5.66 15.79
N GLU A 57 -25.20 -6.93 16.20
CA GLU A 57 -26.49 -7.63 16.11
C GLU A 57 -27.57 -6.92 16.93
N HIS A 58 -27.24 -6.46 18.15
CA HIS A 58 -28.15 -5.66 18.96
C HIS A 58 -28.56 -4.35 18.28
N GLU A 59 -27.60 -3.65 17.67
CA GLU A 59 -27.85 -2.37 17.02
C GLU A 59 -28.66 -2.51 15.73
N ILE A 60 -28.48 -3.60 14.99
CA ILE A 60 -29.32 -3.96 13.84
C ILE A 60 -30.78 -4.12 14.29
N GLU A 61 -31.03 -4.89 15.34
CA GLU A 61 -32.39 -5.11 15.85
C GLU A 61 -33.01 -3.83 16.43
N ARG A 62 -32.21 -2.98 17.10
CA ARG A 62 -32.65 -1.65 17.54
C ARG A 62 -33.03 -0.78 16.34
N SER A 63 -32.16 -0.69 15.35
CA SER A 63 -32.33 0.17 14.18
C SER A 63 -33.48 -0.27 13.27
N LYS A 64 -33.73 -1.58 13.14
CA LYS A 64 -34.94 -2.10 12.46
C LYS A 64 -36.23 -1.61 13.11
N ARG A 65 -36.31 -1.63 14.45
CA ARG A 65 -37.51 -1.18 15.19
C ARG A 65 -37.66 0.34 15.15
N ALA A 66 -36.56 1.06 15.35
CA ALA A 66 -36.56 2.51 15.45
C ALA A 66 -36.50 3.25 14.10
N HIS A 67 -36.28 2.53 12.99
CA HIS A 67 -36.05 3.09 11.66
C HIS A 67 -34.87 4.09 11.64
N THR A 68 -33.84 3.80 12.41
CA THR A 68 -32.60 4.60 12.51
C THR A 68 -31.49 4.01 11.65
N SER A 69 -30.48 4.83 11.34
CA SER A 69 -29.26 4.39 10.66
C SER A 69 -28.09 4.38 11.63
N PHE A 70 -27.10 3.54 11.36
CA PHE A 70 -25.83 3.53 12.08
C PHE A 70 -24.70 3.18 11.11
N GLY A 71 -23.46 3.29 11.56
CA GLY A 71 -22.32 2.91 10.73
C GLY A 71 -21.18 2.26 11.48
N VAL A 72 -20.32 1.63 10.68
CA VAL A 72 -19.09 0.98 11.13
C VAL A 72 -17.92 1.67 10.46
N VAL A 73 -16.94 2.06 11.28
CA VAL A 73 -15.65 2.59 10.83
C VAL A 73 -14.57 1.58 11.16
N LEU A 74 -14.04 0.90 10.15
CA LEU A 74 -12.86 0.03 10.29
C LEU A 74 -11.60 0.87 10.03
N MET A 75 -10.56 0.60 10.79
CA MET A 75 -9.29 1.33 10.77
C MET A 75 -8.12 0.37 10.79
N ASP A 76 -7.12 0.67 9.98
CA ASP A 76 -5.79 0.04 9.99
C ASP A 76 -4.74 1.14 10.19
N LEU A 77 -3.79 0.93 11.11
CA LEU A 77 -2.75 1.90 11.41
C LEU A 77 -1.66 1.87 10.36
N ASP A 78 -1.43 2.99 9.69
CA ASP A 78 -0.46 3.05 8.61
C ASP A 78 0.96 2.86 9.15
N ARG A 79 1.72 1.97 8.51
CA ARG A 79 3.16 1.72 8.80
C ARG A 79 3.43 1.24 10.24
N PHE A 80 2.44 0.73 10.96
CA PHE A 80 2.64 0.21 12.33
C PHE A 80 3.69 -0.91 12.40
N LYS A 81 3.79 -1.73 11.34
CA LYS A 81 4.86 -2.73 11.23
C LYS A 81 6.27 -2.11 11.25
N GLU A 82 6.48 -0.99 10.55
CA GLU A 82 7.78 -0.29 10.55
C GLU A 82 8.13 0.21 11.96
N VAL A 83 7.13 0.62 12.74
CA VAL A 83 7.32 1.00 14.15
C VAL A 83 7.78 -0.19 14.98
N ASN A 84 7.13 -1.34 14.85
CA ASN A 84 7.53 -2.56 15.56
C ASN A 84 8.94 -3.02 15.18
N ASP A 85 9.26 -2.99 13.89
CA ASP A 85 10.55 -3.45 13.37
C ASP A 85 11.69 -2.51 13.83
N THR A 86 11.41 -1.21 14.01
CA THR A 86 12.40 -0.20 14.38
C THR A 86 12.54 -0.01 15.89
N LEU A 87 11.42 0.02 16.64
CA LEU A 87 11.37 0.39 18.06
C LEU A 87 11.04 -0.79 18.98
N GLY A 88 10.70 -1.95 18.41
CA GLY A 88 10.37 -3.16 19.15
C GLY A 88 8.91 -3.26 19.57
N HIS A 89 8.46 -4.50 19.79
CA HIS A 89 7.07 -4.83 20.12
C HIS A 89 6.56 -4.16 21.42
N GLU A 90 7.41 -3.94 22.42
CA GLU A 90 6.98 -3.25 23.65
C GLU A 90 6.52 -1.80 23.40
N VAL A 91 7.15 -1.12 22.46
CA VAL A 91 6.77 0.25 22.05
C VAL A 91 5.49 0.19 21.23
N GLY A 92 5.39 -0.77 20.31
CA GLY A 92 4.16 -1.03 19.56
C GLY A 92 2.96 -1.30 20.47
N ASP A 93 3.13 -2.11 21.51
CA ASP A 93 2.08 -2.40 22.49
C ASP A 93 1.62 -1.15 23.25
N LYS A 94 2.55 -0.27 23.63
CA LYS A 94 2.22 1.03 24.26
C LYS A 94 1.47 1.93 23.28
N LEU A 95 1.90 1.96 22.02
CA LEU A 95 1.26 2.73 20.97
C LEU A 95 -0.19 2.26 20.75
N LEU A 96 -0.42 0.94 20.69
CA LEU A 96 -1.76 0.37 20.55
C LEU A 96 -2.67 0.75 21.72
N ARG A 97 -2.18 0.66 22.96
CA ARG A 97 -2.96 1.11 24.14
C ARG A 97 -3.35 2.58 24.04
N GLU A 98 -2.40 3.42 23.65
CA GLU A 98 -2.63 4.87 23.53
C GLU A 98 -3.59 5.20 22.39
N VAL A 99 -3.46 4.57 21.23
CA VAL A 99 -4.42 4.68 20.12
C VAL A 99 -5.82 4.31 20.59
N GLY A 100 -5.97 3.16 21.26
CA GLY A 100 -7.25 2.71 21.80
C GLY A 100 -7.88 3.72 22.79
N ARG A 101 -7.06 4.31 23.66
CA ARG A 101 -7.48 5.37 24.58
C ARG A 101 -7.98 6.60 23.82
N ARG A 102 -7.22 7.08 22.83
CA ARG A 102 -7.56 8.27 22.04
C ARG A 102 -8.82 8.09 21.21
N PHE A 103 -9.02 6.92 20.59
CA PHE A 103 -10.27 6.60 19.90
C PHE A 103 -11.46 6.59 20.84
N LYS A 104 -11.31 6.01 22.03
CA LYS A 104 -12.38 6.00 23.03
C LYS A 104 -12.77 7.41 23.50
N GLU A 105 -11.81 8.33 23.62
CA GLU A 105 -12.05 9.74 23.92
C GLU A 105 -12.61 10.54 22.73
N ALA A 106 -12.32 10.08 21.52
CA ALA A 106 -12.80 10.69 20.28
C ALA A 106 -14.24 10.30 19.94
N VAL A 107 -14.86 9.31 20.57
CA VAL A 107 -16.24 8.89 20.26
C VAL A 107 -17.19 9.20 21.40
N ARG A 108 -18.49 9.02 21.19
CA ARG A 108 -19.48 9.24 22.26
C ARG A 108 -19.54 8.02 23.19
N ALA A 109 -20.18 8.15 24.34
CA ALA A 109 -20.25 7.07 25.33
C ALA A 109 -21.10 5.88 24.86
N GLU A 110 -22.09 6.14 24.00
CA GLU A 110 -22.91 5.13 23.34
C GLU A 110 -22.13 4.36 22.26
N ASP A 111 -21.13 4.97 21.62
CA ASP A 111 -20.34 4.34 20.58
C ASP A 111 -19.43 3.23 21.15
N THR A 112 -19.14 2.24 20.31
CA THR A 112 -18.26 1.14 20.70
C THR A 112 -16.95 1.22 19.96
N VAL A 113 -15.84 1.29 20.70
CA VAL A 113 -14.49 1.08 20.15
C VAL A 113 -14.06 -0.36 20.45
N ALA A 114 -13.65 -1.07 19.41
CA ALA A 114 -13.17 -2.44 19.45
C ALA A 114 -11.80 -2.56 18.78
N ARG A 115 -10.99 -3.53 19.22
CA ARG A 115 -9.77 -3.95 18.55
C ARG A 115 -9.94 -5.38 18.05
N LEU A 116 -9.74 -5.60 16.76
CA LEU A 116 -9.94 -6.92 16.14
C LEU A 116 -8.70 -7.82 16.24
N GLY A 117 -7.54 -7.22 16.47
CA GLY A 117 -6.23 -7.86 16.52
C GLY A 117 -5.20 -7.00 15.78
N GLY A 118 -3.91 -7.21 16.04
CA GLY A 118 -2.84 -6.44 15.38
C GLY A 118 -3.02 -4.92 15.56
N ASP A 119 -3.05 -4.22 14.45
CA ASP A 119 -3.27 -2.78 14.28
C ASP A 119 -4.71 -2.40 13.87
N GLU A 120 -5.63 -3.36 13.86
CA GLU A 120 -7.01 -3.12 13.39
C GLU A 120 -7.96 -2.68 14.51
N TYR A 121 -8.63 -1.55 14.30
CA TYR A 121 -9.67 -1.02 15.19
C TYR A 121 -11.00 -0.90 14.45
N VAL A 122 -12.10 -1.06 15.19
CA VAL A 122 -13.45 -0.80 14.71
C VAL A 122 -14.17 0.16 15.64
N VAL A 123 -14.89 1.11 15.07
CA VAL A 123 -15.88 1.91 15.79
C VAL A 123 -17.28 1.61 15.24
N LEU A 124 -18.17 1.15 16.12
CA LEU A 124 -19.61 1.18 15.87
C LEU A 124 -20.15 2.54 16.33
N VAL A 125 -20.70 3.29 15.37
CA VAL A 125 -21.20 4.66 15.57
C VAL A 125 -22.72 4.64 15.47
N HIS A 126 -23.39 5.00 16.56
CA HIS A 126 -24.85 5.05 16.62
C HIS A 126 -25.38 6.28 15.89
N ASP A 127 -26.59 6.17 15.32
CA ASP A 127 -27.32 7.28 14.70
C ASP A 127 -26.49 8.02 13.63
N LEU A 128 -25.67 7.28 12.89
CA LEU A 128 -24.80 7.79 11.83
C LEU A 128 -25.50 7.73 10.47
N ASP A 129 -25.52 8.86 9.78
CA ASP A 129 -25.96 8.97 8.38
C ASP A 129 -24.77 9.36 7.47
N ARG A 130 -25.02 9.45 6.17
CA ARG A 130 -24.00 9.83 5.18
C ARG A 130 -23.41 11.23 5.43
N LYS A 131 -24.18 12.15 6.02
CA LYS A 131 -23.75 13.53 6.29
C LYS A 131 -22.83 13.61 7.51
N GLY A 132 -22.99 12.70 8.47
CA GLY A 132 -22.15 12.60 9.66
C GLY A 132 -20.78 11.95 9.42
N ILE A 133 -20.60 11.21 8.32
CA ILE A 133 -19.35 10.47 8.05
C ILE A 133 -18.10 11.37 8.10
N PRO A 134 -18.03 12.52 7.41
CA PRO A 134 -16.83 13.34 7.42
C PRO A 134 -16.47 13.82 8.84
N ALA A 135 -17.47 14.09 9.67
CA ALA A 135 -17.25 14.56 11.04
C ALA A 135 -16.61 13.46 11.90
N ILE A 136 -17.13 12.23 11.86
CA ILE A 136 -16.56 11.13 12.65
C ILE A 136 -15.19 10.69 12.11
N ALA A 137 -15.01 10.64 10.79
CA ALA A 137 -13.73 10.28 10.17
C ALA A 137 -12.63 11.28 10.54
N ASN A 138 -12.91 12.58 10.41
CA ASN A 138 -11.95 13.62 10.79
C ASN A 138 -11.66 13.62 12.28
N LYS A 139 -12.66 13.32 13.14
CA LYS A 139 -12.46 13.24 14.59
C LYS A 139 -11.53 12.08 14.98
N LEU A 140 -11.66 10.93 14.31
CA LEU A 140 -10.79 9.76 14.53
C LEU A 140 -9.38 10.00 13.98
N LEU A 141 -9.24 10.58 12.78
CA LEU A 141 -7.94 10.93 12.20
C LEU A 141 -7.21 11.97 13.07
N ALA A 142 -7.91 13.03 13.50
CA ALA A 142 -7.35 14.06 14.37
C ALA A 142 -6.92 13.53 15.76
N ALA A 143 -7.47 12.39 16.19
CA ALA A 143 -7.01 11.73 17.41
C ALA A 143 -5.58 11.16 17.25
N LEU A 144 -5.14 10.89 16.02
CA LEU A 144 -3.80 10.38 15.71
C LEU A 144 -2.79 11.49 15.40
N ASP A 145 -3.24 12.67 14.98
CA ASP A 145 -2.38 13.82 14.64
C ASP A 145 -1.45 14.28 15.78
N LYS A 146 -1.80 14.00 17.05
CA LYS A 146 -0.92 14.30 18.17
C LYS A 146 0.25 13.31 18.18
N PRO A 147 1.51 13.75 18.03
CA PRO A 147 2.65 12.84 17.97
C PRO A 147 2.72 11.98 19.22
N PHE A 148 3.10 10.71 19.05
CA PHE A 148 3.33 9.82 20.17
C PHE A 148 4.77 10.00 20.63
N HIS A 149 4.99 10.26 21.92
CA HIS A 149 6.32 10.51 22.44
C HIS A 149 6.95 9.22 22.99
N TRP A 150 8.11 8.86 22.46
CA TRP A 150 8.95 7.80 22.99
C TRP A 150 10.41 8.27 23.07
N GLN A 151 11.02 8.23 24.26
CA GLN A 151 12.42 8.64 24.47
C GLN A 151 12.79 10.00 23.82
N ASN A 152 11.92 11.02 23.97
CA ASN A 152 12.05 12.35 23.34
C ASN A 152 11.95 12.40 21.80
N GLN A 153 11.58 11.31 21.13
CA GLN A 153 11.27 11.30 19.70
C GLN A 153 9.74 11.28 19.49
N GLY A 154 9.27 12.05 18.51
CA GLY A 154 7.89 12.01 18.05
C GLY A 154 7.71 10.89 17.02
N ILE A 155 6.67 10.09 17.20
CA ILE A 155 6.24 9.07 16.25
C ILE A 155 4.95 9.58 15.62
N ASP A 156 5.00 9.80 14.30
CA ASP A 156 3.83 10.12 13.50
C ASP A 156 3.15 8.82 13.05
N LEU A 157 1.86 8.69 13.35
CA LEU A 157 1.07 7.51 13.03
C LEU A 157 -0.17 7.94 12.27
N GLY A 158 -0.34 7.40 11.07
CA GLY A 158 -1.54 7.56 10.26
C GLY A 158 -2.53 6.42 10.47
N ALA A 159 -3.73 6.56 9.91
CA ALA A 159 -4.64 5.45 9.74
C ALA A 159 -5.43 5.60 8.44
N SER A 160 -5.74 4.45 7.85
CA SER A 160 -6.66 4.33 6.74
C SER A 160 -8.02 3.90 7.25
N LEU A 161 -9.08 4.67 6.98
CA LEU A 161 -10.44 4.43 7.48
C LEU A 161 -11.39 3.94 6.37
N GLY A 162 -12.16 2.90 6.66
CA GLY A 162 -13.25 2.42 5.82
C GLY A 162 -14.59 2.52 6.51
N VAL A 163 -15.58 3.12 5.86
CA VAL A 163 -16.90 3.38 6.45
C VAL A 163 -18.01 2.65 5.71
N SER A 164 -18.85 1.92 6.44
CA SER A 164 -20.09 1.31 5.92
C SER A 164 -21.31 1.76 6.74
N LEU A 165 -22.49 1.79 6.10
CA LEU A 165 -23.74 2.26 6.70
C LEU A 165 -24.86 1.22 6.64
N TYR A 166 -25.57 1.06 7.76
CA TYR A 166 -26.84 0.37 7.85
C TYR A 166 -28.02 1.35 7.81
N PRO A 167 -29.16 1.02 7.18
CA PRO A 167 -29.42 -0.15 6.33
C PRO A 167 -29.08 0.10 4.84
N SER A 168 -28.59 1.29 4.50
CA SER A 168 -28.47 1.74 3.11
C SER A 168 -27.50 0.93 2.25
N GLN A 169 -26.52 0.25 2.86
CA GLN A 169 -25.45 -0.46 2.13
C GLN A 169 -25.34 -1.93 2.51
N CYS A 170 -25.75 -2.30 3.72
CA CYS A 170 -25.51 -3.63 4.30
C CYS A 170 -26.71 -4.06 5.15
N ARG A 171 -26.89 -5.39 5.31
CA ARG A 171 -28.06 -5.98 5.98
C ARG A 171 -27.74 -6.69 7.29
N ASP A 172 -26.51 -7.15 7.47
CA ASP A 172 -26.05 -7.88 8.65
C ASP A 172 -24.66 -7.42 9.12
N ALA A 173 -24.24 -7.87 10.31
CA ALA A 173 -22.98 -7.46 10.92
C ALA A 173 -21.76 -7.91 10.10
N SER A 174 -21.81 -9.08 9.48
CA SER A 174 -20.70 -9.60 8.68
C SER A 174 -20.52 -8.80 7.39
N GLU A 175 -21.63 -8.43 6.74
CA GLU A 175 -21.64 -7.59 5.55
C GLU A 175 -21.14 -6.18 5.87
N LEU A 176 -21.56 -5.58 6.98
CA LEU A 176 -21.08 -4.26 7.43
C LEU A 176 -19.56 -4.23 7.57
N LEU A 177 -18.98 -5.22 8.26
CA LEU A 177 -17.53 -5.32 8.46
C LEU A 177 -16.82 -5.54 7.13
N ARG A 178 -17.33 -6.42 6.26
CA ARG A 178 -16.76 -6.67 4.93
C ARG A 178 -16.78 -5.42 4.04
N CYS A 179 -17.86 -4.66 4.08
CA CYS A 179 -17.99 -3.42 3.32
C CYS A 179 -17.06 -2.33 3.85
N ALA A 180 -16.92 -2.21 5.17
CA ALA A 180 -15.96 -1.31 5.80
C ALA A 180 -14.52 -1.68 5.43
N ASP A 181 -14.17 -2.97 5.41
CA ASP A 181 -12.87 -3.48 4.96
C ASP A 181 -12.55 -3.12 3.50
N ILE A 182 -13.50 -3.29 2.60
CA ILE A 182 -13.35 -2.88 1.20
C ILE A 182 -13.08 -1.37 1.10
N ALA A 183 -13.85 -0.55 1.82
CA ALA A 183 -13.66 0.89 1.83
C ALA A 183 -12.30 1.29 2.43
N MET A 184 -11.88 0.65 3.51
CA MET A 184 -10.60 0.90 4.17
C MET A 184 -9.44 0.64 3.22
N TYR A 185 -9.50 -0.48 2.49
CA TYR A 185 -8.51 -0.80 1.49
C TYR A 185 -8.45 0.23 0.35
N VAL A 186 -9.61 0.72 -0.11
CA VAL A 186 -9.67 1.83 -1.09
C VAL A 186 -9.02 3.10 -0.53
N ALA A 187 -9.26 3.44 0.74
CA ALA A 187 -8.62 4.58 1.40
C ALA A 187 -7.10 4.44 1.43
N LYS A 188 -6.61 3.27 1.85
CA LYS A 188 -5.19 2.91 1.94
C LYS A 188 -4.48 3.02 0.59
N ARG A 189 -5.08 2.46 -0.47
CA ARG A 189 -4.54 2.56 -1.84
C ARG A 189 -4.51 3.99 -2.37
N ALA A 190 -5.54 4.78 -2.07
CA ALA A 190 -5.62 6.15 -2.53
C ALA A 190 -4.73 7.12 -1.73
N GLY A 191 -4.09 6.65 -0.65
CA GLY A 191 -3.38 7.53 0.30
C GLY A 191 -4.31 8.56 0.94
N LYS A 192 -5.60 8.23 1.06
CA LYS A 192 -6.62 9.10 1.65
C LYS A 192 -6.91 8.64 3.08
N GLY A 193 -7.15 9.58 3.98
CA GLY A 193 -7.45 9.26 5.37
C GLY A 193 -8.69 8.37 5.55
N TYR A 194 -9.73 8.54 4.72
CA TYR A 194 -10.91 7.66 4.75
C TYR A 194 -11.57 7.47 3.38
N ALA A 195 -12.34 6.38 3.25
CA ALA A 195 -13.28 6.16 2.18
C ALA A 195 -14.60 5.58 2.69
N VAL A 196 -15.66 5.84 1.95
CA VAL A 196 -17.00 5.29 2.21
C VAL A 196 -17.25 4.19 1.21
N TYR A 197 -17.74 3.05 1.72
CA TYR A 197 -18.11 1.93 0.89
C TYR A 197 -19.11 2.36 -0.18
N ALA A 198 -18.87 1.90 -1.40
CA ALA A 198 -19.81 1.99 -2.50
C ALA A 198 -19.89 0.63 -3.21
N PRO A 199 -21.09 0.18 -3.67
CA PRO A 199 -21.28 -1.17 -4.20
C PRO A 199 -20.39 -1.52 -5.41
N ASP A 200 -19.96 -0.52 -6.17
CA ASP A 200 -19.00 -0.65 -7.27
C ASP A 200 -17.60 -1.08 -6.82
N GLN A 201 -17.23 -0.84 -5.54
CA GLN A 201 -15.92 -1.16 -4.98
C GLN A 201 -15.73 -2.65 -4.63
N VAL A 202 -16.81 -3.45 -4.51
CA VAL A 202 -16.71 -4.89 -4.14
C VAL A 202 -15.95 -5.69 -5.18
N HIS A 203 -16.03 -5.29 -6.45
CA HIS A 203 -15.34 -5.96 -7.53
C HIS A 203 -13.81 -5.85 -7.34
N THR A 204 -13.29 -4.71 -6.88
CA THR A 204 -11.86 -4.42 -6.78
C THR A 204 -11.08 -5.37 -5.86
N ASN A 205 -11.59 -5.71 -4.66
CA ASN A 205 -10.82 -6.54 -3.70
C ASN A 205 -10.67 -8.02 -4.12
N ARG A 206 -11.73 -8.63 -4.68
CA ARG A 206 -11.63 -10.00 -5.24
C ARG A 206 -10.73 -10.02 -6.47
N HIS A 207 -10.77 -8.94 -7.25
CA HIS A 207 -9.88 -8.77 -8.38
C HIS A 207 -8.41 -8.69 -7.97
N ASP A 208 -8.07 -8.06 -6.85
CA ASP A 208 -6.68 -7.84 -6.42
C ASP A 208 -5.98 -9.12 -5.91
N LEU A 209 -6.70 -10.05 -5.26
CA LEU A 209 -6.15 -11.36 -4.86
C LEU A 209 -5.81 -12.24 -6.08
N SER A 210 -6.71 -12.25 -7.08
CA SER A 210 -6.46 -12.93 -8.36
C SER A 210 -5.28 -12.27 -9.08
N LEU A 211 -5.27 -10.94 -9.12
CA LEU A 211 -4.28 -10.16 -9.84
C LEU A 211 -2.88 -10.26 -9.22
N LYS A 212 -2.75 -10.40 -7.89
CA LYS A 212 -1.47 -10.70 -7.22
C LYS A 212 -0.89 -12.06 -7.67
N SER A 213 -1.74 -13.08 -7.77
CA SER A 213 -1.32 -14.42 -8.22
C SER A 213 -0.98 -14.42 -9.73
N GLU A 214 -1.80 -13.74 -10.53
CA GLU A 214 -1.60 -13.54 -11.97
C GLU A 214 -0.31 -12.77 -12.25
N LEU A 215 0.03 -11.75 -11.45
CA LEU A 215 1.24 -10.95 -11.63
C LEU A 215 2.51 -11.78 -11.44
N ARG A 216 2.51 -12.70 -10.46
CA ARG A 216 3.63 -13.64 -10.28
C ARG A 216 3.85 -14.49 -11.52
N ALA A 217 2.78 -14.98 -12.13
CA ALA A 217 2.85 -15.73 -13.39
C ALA A 217 3.28 -14.82 -14.56
N ALA A 218 2.78 -13.59 -14.61
CA ALA A 218 3.10 -12.62 -15.65
C ALA A 218 4.57 -12.19 -15.66
N ILE A 219 5.24 -12.13 -14.50
CA ILE A 219 6.69 -11.85 -14.42
C ILE A 219 7.51 -13.00 -15.03
N GLN A 220 7.01 -14.24 -14.94
CA GLN A 220 7.66 -15.42 -15.52
C GLN A 220 7.26 -15.69 -16.97
N ALA A 221 6.21 -15.04 -17.46
CA ALA A 221 5.66 -15.17 -18.81
C ALA A 221 5.89 -13.90 -19.66
N ASP A 222 5.64 -13.98 -20.96
CA ASP A 222 5.76 -12.83 -21.89
C ASP A 222 4.52 -11.90 -21.86
N GLN A 223 4.00 -11.60 -20.67
CA GLN A 223 2.82 -10.74 -20.50
C GLN A 223 3.16 -9.29 -20.14
N LEU A 224 4.37 -9.06 -19.64
CA LEU A 224 4.88 -7.73 -19.37
C LEU A 224 5.61 -7.18 -20.60
N CYS A 225 5.50 -5.88 -20.81
CA CYS A 225 6.27 -5.17 -21.83
C CYS A 225 6.74 -3.80 -21.34
N LEU A 226 7.69 -3.21 -22.05
CA LEU A 226 8.16 -1.85 -21.80
C LEU A 226 7.67 -0.93 -22.91
N TYR A 227 7.02 0.16 -22.50
CA TYR A 227 6.75 1.32 -23.35
C TYR A 227 7.87 2.33 -23.13
N TYR A 228 8.15 3.15 -24.16
CA TYR A 228 9.26 4.11 -24.11
C TYR A 228 8.74 5.52 -24.35
N GLN A 229 8.92 6.40 -23.37
CA GLN A 229 8.57 7.81 -23.49
C GLN A 229 9.81 8.63 -23.81
N PRO A 230 9.86 9.38 -24.93
CA PRO A 230 11.03 10.15 -25.31
C PRO A 230 11.25 11.35 -24.38
N GLN A 231 12.52 11.60 -24.04
CA GLN A 231 12.99 12.77 -23.33
C GLN A 231 13.68 13.72 -24.32
N ILE A 232 13.15 14.93 -24.44
CA ILE A 232 13.58 15.93 -25.42
C ILE A 232 14.41 17.00 -24.72
N ASP A 233 15.61 17.27 -25.24
CA ASP A 233 16.39 18.43 -24.80
C ASP A 233 15.73 19.71 -25.32
N HIS A 234 15.38 20.62 -24.41
CA HIS A 234 14.62 21.81 -24.74
C HIS A 234 15.36 22.74 -25.72
N HIS A 235 16.70 22.82 -25.63
CA HIS A 235 17.48 23.72 -26.48
C HIS A 235 17.65 23.17 -27.89
N SER A 236 18.08 21.91 -28.02
CA SER A 236 18.36 21.27 -29.30
C SER A 236 17.13 20.67 -29.98
N GLN A 237 16.02 20.51 -29.27
CA GLN A 237 14.80 19.82 -29.71
C GLN A 237 15.06 18.36 -30.15
N ARG A 238 16.16 17.77 -29.69
CA ARG A 238 16.54 16.39 -30.00
C ARG A 238 16.13 15.46 -28.87
N VAL A 239 15.77 14.23 -29.23
CA VAL A 239 15.61 13.16 -28.26
C VAL A 239 16.99 12.82 -27.68
N ILE A 240 17.15 13.00 -26.38
CA ILE A 240 18.39 12.72 -25.64
C ILE A 240 18.31 11.42 -24.84
N GLY A 241 17.10 10.95 -24.55
CA GLY A 241 16.88 9.75 -23.79
C GLY A 241 15.45 9.23 -23.91
N VAL A 242 15.19 8.12 -23.23
CA VAL A 242 13.86 7.53 -23.12
C VAL A 242 13.62 7.07 -21.69
N GLU A 243 12.39 7.17 -21.22
CA GLU A 243 11.96 6.54 -19.98
C GLU A 243 11.27 5.21 -20.29
N ALA A 244 11.75 4.13 -19.67
CA ALA A 244 11.17 2.81 -19.78
C ALA A 244 10.04 2.64 -18.77
N LEU A 245 8.83 2.44 -19.29
CA LEU A 245 7.60 2.38 -18.52
C LEU A 245 7.00 0.98 -18.66
N VAL A 246 6.99 0.21 -17.57
CA VAL A 246 6.42 -1.14 -17.57
C VAL A 246 4.92 -1.11 -17.84
N ARG A 247 4.43 -2.09 -18.59
CA ARG A 247 3.02 -2.32 -18.88
C ARG A 247 2.72 -3.80 -18.77
N TRP A 248 1.48 -4.12 -18.41
CA TRP A 248 1.04 -5.50 -18.36
C TRP A 248 -0.10 -5.73 -19.34
N ASN A 249 0.17 -6.54 -20.35
CA ASN A 249 -0.84 -7.02 -21.29
C ASN A 249 -1.51 -8.26 -20.70
N HIS A 250 -2.54 -8.03 -19.90
CA HIS A 250 -3.25 -9.08 -19.21
C HIS A 250 -4.18 -9.85 -20.17
N PRO A 251 -4.21 -11.20 -20.15
CA PRO A 251 -5.00 -11.99 -21.10
C PRO A 251 -6.51 -11.69 -21.05
N GLN A 252 -7.08 -11.58 -19.85
CA GLN A 252 -8.51 -11.27 -19.68
C GLN A 252 -8.81 -9.77 -19.52
N ARG A 253 -7.93 -8.99 -18.88
CA ARG A 253 -8.18 -7.58 -18.51
C ARG A 253 -7.65 -6.59 -19.53
N GLY A 254 -6.92 -7.06 -20.54
CA GLY A 254 -6.27 -6.20 -21.51
C GLY A 254 -5.12 -5.41 -20.89
N PHE A 255 -4.98 -4.16 -21.32
CA PHE A 255 -3.84 -3.33 -20.96
C PHE A 255 -3.97 -2.75 -19.55
N LEU A 256 -2.99 -3.05 -18.68
CA LEU A 256 -2.90 -2.51 -17.33
C LEU A 256 -1.69 -1.59 -17.18
N ALA A 257 -1.94 -0.42 -16.61
CA ALA A 257 -0.92 0.59 -16.30
C ALA A 257 -0.26 0.34 -14.93
N PRO A 258 0.96 0.87 -14.68
CA PRO A 258 1.73 0.60 -13.46
C PRO A 258 1.00 0.87 -12.16
N ASP A 259 0.21 1.95 -12.09
CA ASP A 259 -0.60 2.35 -10.94
C ASP A 259 -1.58 1.25 -10.49
N GLN A 260 -1.95 0.35 -11.39
CA GLN A 260 -2.90 -0.72 -11.11
C GLN A 260 -2.24 -1.97 -10.51
N PHE A 261 -0.95 -2.23 -10.77
CA PHE A 261 -0.29 -3.48 -10.37
C PHE A 261 1.01 -3.31 -9.57
N ILE A 262 1.66 -2.14 -9.60
CA ILE A 262 2.86 -1.89 -8.78
C ILE A 262 2.55 -1.97 -7.27
N PRO A 263 1.46 -1.38 -6.74
CA PRO A 263 1.12 -1.54 -5.32
C PRO A 263 0.87 -3.01 -4.95
N LEU A 264 0.26 -3.78 -5.86
CA LEU A 264 0.04 -5.21 -5.67
C LEU A 264 1.36 -5.99 -5.64
N ALA A 265 2.33 -5.60 -6.47
CA ALA A 265 3.67 -6.16 -6.47
C ALA A 265 4.41 -5.90 -5.16
N GLU A 266 4.27 -4.70 -4.59
CA GLU A 266 4.88 -4.32 -3.32
C GLU A 266 4.28 -5.08 -2.14
N ASP A 267 2.95 -5.16 -2.08
CA ASP A 267 2.22 -5.94 -1.08
C ASP A 267 2.57 -7.43 -1.13
N ALA A 268 2.68 -7.99 -2.34
CA ALA A 268 2.92 -9.42 -2.55
C ALA A 268 4.40 -9.82 -2.49
N GLY A 269 5.31 -8.87 -2.21
CA GLY A 269 6.75 -9.10 -2.23
C GLY A 269 7.33 -9.41 -3.62
N LEU A 270 6.61 -9.08 -4.69
CA LEU A 270 6.99 -9.32 -6.09
C LEU A 270 7.76 -8.15 -6.71
N ILE A 271 7.92 -7.03 -5.99
CA ILE A 271 8.59 -5.84 -6.52
C ILE A 271 10.06 -6.09 -6.88
N GLY A 272 10.77 -6.92 -6.11
CA GLY A 272 12.14 -7.34 -6.43
C GLY A 272 12.23 -8.07 -7.79
N PRO A 273 11.53 -9.22 -7.94
CA PRO A 273 11.46 -9.94 -9.22
C PRO A 273 11.02 -9.07 -10.41
N LEU A 274 10.01 -8.22 -10.21
CA LEU A 274 9.53 -7.31 -11.26
C LEU A 274 10.61 -6.31 -11.69
N THR A 275 11.28 -5.68 -10.73
CA THR A 275 12.38 -4.74 -11.00
C THR A 275 13.53 -5.41 -11.75
N HIS A 276 13.89 -6.65 -11.39
CA HIS A 276 14.90 -7.42 -12.11
C HIS A 276 14.49 -7.69 -13.56
N TRP A 277 13.22 -8.03 -13.80
CA TRP A 277 12.69 -8.22 -15.14
C TRP A 277 12.75 -6.91 -15.95
N VAL A 278 12.28 -5.79 -15.38
CA VAL A 278 12.28 -4.47 -16.04
C VAL A 278 13.70 -4.06 -16.43
N LEU A 279 14.66 -4.15 -15.50
CA LEU A 279 16.05 -3.75 -15.75
C LEU A 279 16.70 -4.60 -16.85
N ARG A 280 16.48 -5.92 -16.83
CA ARG A 280 17.00 -6.82 -17.85
C ARG A 280 16.45 -6.48 -19.24
N THR A 281 15.15 -6.26 -19.35
CA THR A 281 14.49 -5.92 -20.62
C THR A 281 14.90 -4.54 -21.13
N ALA A 282 15.00 -3.56 -20.23
CA ALA A 282 15.46 -2.21 -20.53
C ALA A 282 16.90 -2.20 -21.07
N LEU A 283 17.82 -2.91 -20.41
CA LEU A 283 19.21 -3.02 -20.84
C LEU A 283 19.33 -3.73 -22.19
N ALA A 284 18.58 -4.82 -22.40
CA ALA A 284 18.55 -5.52 -23.69
C ALA A 284 18.07 -4.58 -24.82
N GLN A 285 17.01 -3.80 -24.58
CA GLN A 285 16.53 -2.83 -25.57
C GLN A 285 17.56 -1.73 -25.83
N LEU A 286 18.21 -1.20 -24.80
CA LEU A 286 19.23 -0.17 -24.94
C LEU A 286 20.41 -0.65 -25.81
N MET A 287 20.81 -1.92 -25.65
CA MET A 287 21.83 -2.54 -26.50
C MET A 287 21.42 -2.63 -27.98
N ILE A 288 20.14 -2.90 -28.26
CA ILE A 288 19.61 -2.91 -29.64
C ILE A 288 19.67 -1.50 -30.24
N LEU A 289 19.20 -0.50 -29.51
CA LEU A 289 19.21 0.90 -29.94
C LEU A 289 20.64 1.40 -30.21
N GLN A 290 21.60 1.00 -29.38
CA GLN A 290 23.02 1.33 -29.58
C GLN A 290 23.58 0.72 -30.88
N ARG A 291 23.24 -0.54 -31.19
CA ARG A 291 23.66 -1.19 -32.45
C ARG A 291 23.09 -0.48 -33.68
N GLN A 292 21.94 0.18 -33.53
CA GLN A 292 21.32 1.03 -34.54
C GLN A 292 21.90 2.47 -34.56
N ALA A 293 23.00 2.72 -33.84
CA ALA A 293 23.70 4.00 -33.74
C ALA A 293 22.89 5.13 -33.06
N HIS A 294 21.87 4.80 -32.27
CA HIS A 294 21.23 5.76 -31.39
C HIS A 294 22.05 5.91 -30.10
N VAL A 295 22.46 7.13 -29.78
CA VAL A 295 23.11 7.47 -28.51
C VAL A 295 22.04 8.09 -27.61
N LEU A 296 21.39 7.26 -26.80
CA LEU A 296 20.30 7.65 -25.90
C LEU A 296 20.60 7.18 -24.49
N THR A 297 20.19 7.96 -23.50
CA THR A 297 20.07 7.47 -22.12
C THR A 297 18.73 6.76 -21.93
N MET A 298 18.67 5.82 -20.98
CA MET A 298 17.42 5.18 -20.58
C MET A 298 17.20 5.36 -19.08
N ALA A 299 16.09 5.98 -18.71
CA ALA A 299 15.63 6.06 -17.34
C ALA A 299 14.72 4.87 -17.02
N VAL A 300 14.88 4.28 -15.84
CA VAL A 300 14.05 3.18 -15.32
C VAL A 300 13.61 3.55 -13.92
N ASN A 301 12.30 3.44 -13.65
CA ASN A 301 11.76 3.69 -12.31
C ASN A 301 12.02 2.51 -11.39
N LEU A 302 12.46 2.80 -10.16
CA LEU A 302 12.70 1.83 -9.11
C LEU A 302 11.80 2.15 -7.92
N SER A 303 11.19 1.12 -7.32
CA SER A 303 10.50 1.29 -6.03
C SER A 303 11.51 1.60 -4.95
N ALA A 304 11.12 2.41 -3.96
CA ALA A 304 11.95 2.73 -2.79
C ALA A 304 12.39 1.45 -2.04
N ARG A 305 11.57 0.38 -2.06
CA ARG A 305 11.91 -0.91 -1.44
C ARG A 305 13.10 -1.60 -2.12
N ASN A 306 13.34 -1.34 -3.41
CA ASN A 306 14.51 -1.88 -4.11
C ASN A 306 15.81 -1.15 -3.76
N LEU A 307 15.76 0.04 -3.17
CA LEU A 307 16.96 0.74 -2.72
C LEU A 307 17.65 0.05 -1.54
N HIS A 308 16.95 -0.85 -0.86
CA HIS A 308 17.48 -1.66 0.25
C HIS A 308 17.94 -3.05 -0.22
N ASP A 309 17.74 -3.38 -1.50
CA ASP A 309 18.21 -4.63 -2.09
C ASP A 309 19.70 -4.54 -2.40
N MET A 310 20.50 -5.10 -1.50
CA MET A 310 21.97 -5.13 -1.60
C MET A 310 22.48 -6.01 -2.75
N GLU A 311 21.65 -6.90 -3.31
CA GLU A 311 22.01 -7.76 -4.43
C GLU A 311 21.76 -7.11 -5.79
N LEU A 312 20.88 -6.09 -5.84
CA LEU A 312 20.49 -5.41 -7.07
C LEU A 312 21.69 -4.86 -7.88
N PRO A 313 22.71 -4.20 -7.29
CA PRO A 313 23.87 -3.73 -8.06
C PRO A 313 24.66 -4.90 -8.67
N ALA A 314 24.78 -6.02 -7.94
CA ALA A 314 25.48 -7.20 -8.40
C ALA A 314 24.74 -7.89 -9.54
N SER A 315 23.40 -7.91 -9.51
CA SER A 315 22.57 -8.56 -10.53
C SER A 315 22.59 -7.84 -11.88
N ILE A 316 22.74 -6.51 -11.90
CA ILE A 316 22.82 -5.71 -13.15
C ILE A 316 24.25 -5.46 -13.65
N SER A 317 25.26 -5.62 -12.79
CA SER A 317 26.67 -5.38 -13.13
C SER A 317 27.18 -6.13 -14.38
N PRO A 318 26.83 -7.41 -14.62
CA PRO A 318 27.22 -8.11 -15.84
C PRO A 318 26.71 -7.43 -17.12
N ALA A 319 25.43 -7.06 -17.14
CA ALA A 319 24.80 -6.40 -18.29
C ALA A 319 25.37 -4.99 -18.52
N CYS A 320 25.63 -4.22 -17.45
CA CYS A 320 26.30 -2.93 -17.53
C CYS A 320 27.74 -3.03 -18.05
N ARG A 321 28.46 -4.10 -17.72
CA ARG A 321 29.82 -4.36 -18.24
C ARG A 321 29.82 -4.69 -19.72
N GLU A 322 28.79 -5.40 -20.20
CA GLU A 322 28.60 -5.66 -21.63
C GLU A 322 28.31 -4.36 -22.39
N TRP A 323 27.50 -3.46 -21.81
CA TRP A 323 27.24 -2.11 -22.36
C TRP A 323 28.49 -1.24 -22.45
N ARG A 324 29.38 -1.27 -21.45
CA ARG A 324 30.62 -0.47 -21.44
C ARG A 324 31.68 -0.91 -22.46
N ARG A 325 31.50 -2.02 -23.18
CA ARG A 325 32.45 -2.40 -24.24
C ARG A 325 32.30 -1.44 -25.42
N PRO A 326 33.35 -0.70 -25.82
CA PRO A 326 33.26 0.21 -26.95
C PRO A 326 32.97 -0.60 -28.21
N THR A 327 31.75 -0.46 -28.73
CA THR A 327 31.43 -0.80 -30.12
C THR A 327 32.38 0.01 -31.01
N ARG A 328 33.26 -0.67 -31.75
CA ARG A 328 34.25 -0.06 -32.67
C ARG A 328 33.60 1.09 -33.45
N PRO A 329 34.25 2.25 -33.58
CA PRO A 329 33.71 3.33 -34.39
C PRO A 329 33.58 2.83 -35.84
N HIS A 330 32.36 2.85 -36.36
CA HIS A 330 32.11 2.68 -37.78
C HIS A 330 32.75 3.88 -38.49
N PRO A 331 33.61 3.71 -39.52
CA PRO A 331 34.25 4.83 -40.17
C PRO A 331 33.19 5.70 -40.83
N ARG A 332 32.95 6.90 -40.26
CA ARG A 332 32.20 7.95 -40.93
C ARG A 332 33.02 8.40 -42.14
N ASN A 333 32.63 7.96 -43.33
CA ASN A 333 33.05 8.58 -44.58
C ASN A 333 32.45 10.00 -44.66
N HIS A 334 33.13 10.98 -44.05
CA HIS A 334 32.94 12.38 -44.42
C HIS A 334 33.77 12.66 -45.67
N ARG A 335 33.13 12.52 -46.84
CA ARG A 335 33.49 13.33 -48.01
C ARG A 335 32.90 14.72 -47.76
N GLU A 336 33.73 15.61 -47.23
CA GLU A 336 33.58 17.06 -47.40
C GLU A 336 34.95 17.68 -47.09
N ARG A 337 35.80 17.75 -48.12
CA ARG A 337 36.97 18.63 -48.11
C ARG A 337 36.58 19.91 -48.85
N GLY A 338 36.09 20.88 -48.10
CA GLY A 338 36.21 22.29 -48.45
C GLY A 338 37.32 22.88 -47.58
N HIS A 339 38.52 23.06 -48.12
CA HIS A 339 39.42 24.12 -47.66
C HIS A 339 40.36 24.50 -48.81
N GLY A 340 40.13 25.70 -49.32
CA GLY A 340 41.09 26.39 -50.14
C GLY A 340 42.34 26.73 -49.33
N GLN A 341 43.49 26.47 -49.94
CA GLN A 341 44.66 27.32 -49.85
C GLN A 341 45.45 27.20 -51.16
N PRO A 342 46.05 28.29 -51.67
CA PRO A 342 46.56 28.36 -53.02
C PRO A 342 47.93 27.70 -53.12
N GLN A 343 48.02 26.57 -53.83
CA GLN A 343 49.31 26.00 -54.21
C GLN A 343 49.83 26.64 -55.50
N ARG A 344 51.10 27.02 -55.40
CA ARG A 344 51.95 27.64 -56.40
C ARG A 344 51.93 26.88 -57.73
N ARG A 345 51.84 27.64 -58.82
CA ARG A 345 52.03 27.18 -60.20
C ARG A 345 53.40 26.51 -60.37
N PRO A 346 53.47 25.39 -61.12
CA PRO A 346 54.55 25.16 -62.07
C PRO A 346 54.04 25.42 -63.49
N ARG A 347 54.90 26.10 -64.25
CA ARG A 347 54.76 26.42 -65.67
C ARG A 347 54.72 25.13 -66.50
N HIS A 348 53.83 25.05 -67.49
CA HIS A 348 54.11 24.36 -68.76
C HIS A 348 53.26 24.99 -69.89
N PRO A 349 53.73 24.87 -71.15
CA PRO A 349 53.57 25.92 -72.16
C PRO A 349 52.33 25.76 -73.04
N HIS A 350 51.91 26.89 -73.58
CA HIS A 350 50.97 27.03 -74.69
C HIS A 350 51.37 26.21 -75.92
N ARG A 351 50.41 25.45 -76.46
CA ARG A 351 50.17 25.22 -77.90
C ARG A 351 48.66 25.05 -78.09
N THR A 352 47.95 26.13 -78.47
CA THR A 352 47.42 26.36 -79.83
C THR A 352 46.52 25.24 -80.37
N ARG A 353 45.19 25.42 -80.36
CA ARG A 353 44.38 25.72 -81.56
C ARG A 353 42.88 25.90 -81.22
N PRO A 354 42.09 26.54 -82.12
CA PRO A 354 40.87 27.26 -81.78
C PRO A 354 39.56 26.64 -82.36
N HIS A 355 38.45 27.27 -81.95
CA HIS A 355 37.18 27.45 -82.66
C HIS A 355 36.06 26.37 -82.65
N GLY A 356 34.84 26.92 -82.54
CA GLY A 356 33.52 26.30 -82.76
C GLY A 356 32.77 26.16 -81.44
N GLY A 357 31.93 27.11 -81.01
CA GLY A 357 30.53 27.27 -81.46
C GLY A 357 29.65 26.27 -80.70
N ASP A 358 28.43 26.50 -80.25
CA ASP A 358 27.48 27.61 -80.17
C ASP A 358 26.26 26.99 -79.42
N ALA A 359 25.30 27.80 -78.93
CA ALA A 359 23.92 27.42 -78.58
C ALA A 359 23.67 26.53 -77.32
N LEU A 360 22.97 27.01 -76.28
CA LEU A 360 21.49 27.01 -76.07
C LEU A 360 20.94 25.59 -75.84
N ASP A 361 20.04 25.25 -74.92
CA ASP A 361 19.01 25.99 -74.19
C ASP A 361 18.45 25.05 -73.07
N ARG A 362 17.93 25.64 -71.99
CA ARG A 362 16.97 25.10 -70.99
C ARG A 362 17.40 24.10 -69.91
#